data_AF-A0A433DPP1-F1
#
_entry.id   AF-A0A433DPP1-F1
#
_cell.length_a   1.000
_cell.length_b   1.000
_cell.length_c   1.000
_cell.angle_alpha   90.00
_cell.angle_beta   90.00
_cell.angle_gamma   90.00
#
_symmetry.space_group_name_H-M   'P 1'
#
loop_
_entity.id
_entity.type
_entity.pdbx_description
1 polymer ?
#
loop_
_entity_poly.entity_id
_entity_poly.type
_entity_poly.pdbx_seq_one_letter_code
_entity_poly.pdbx_strand_id
1 'polypeptide(L)'
;MLPEPYRTFVAEIANGTNEGPMDEGGLLPLGAKPDSWVSWKADCWMSPEPFDGTAVRKPDRPFPLVEEWQWEYEYYDNALHSSPLHETYQHGSVLLGSDQPGDYWTLVVTGPQRGQVWWLRDGCATPYSSSGELGVDFLDWVRDWHLGQGWWRSE
;
A
#
# COMPACT_ATOMS: atom_id res chain seq x y z
N MET A 1 -11.93 12.18 3.70
CA MET A 1 -11.49 13.16 2.67
C MET A 1 -10.16 12.68 2.10
N LEU A 2 -10.06 12.47 0.78
CA LEU A 2 -8.81 12.01 0.12
C LEU A 2 -7.69 13.07 0.22
N PRO A 3 -6.41 12.65 0.29
CA PRO A 3 -5.27 13.57 0.29
C PRO A 3 -5.10 14.24 -1.07
N GLU A 4 -4.68 15.51 -1.08
CA GLU A 4 -4.04 16.06 -2.27
C GLU A 4 -2.62 15.51 -2.37
N PRO A 5 -2.07 15.30 -3.58
CA PRO A 5 -2.67 15.62 -4.90
C PRO A 5 -3.61 14.55 -5.48
N TYR A 6 -3.76 13.40 -4.81
CA TYR A 6 -4.56 12.27 -5.30
C TYR A 6 -6.05 12.61 -5.53
N ARG A 7 -6.64 13.43 -4.66
CA ARG A 7 -8.02 13.89 -4.81
C ARG A 7 -8.25 14.61 -6.13
N THR A 8 -7.38 15.55 -6.48
CA THR A 8 -7.46 16.28 -7.76
C THR A 8 -7.30 15.33 -8.94
N PHE A 9 -6.32 14.40 -8.87
CA PHE A 9 -6.13 13.40 -9.92
C PHE A 9 -7.40 12.58 -10.18
N VAL A 10 -8.05 12.05 -9.13
CA VAL A 10 -9.28 11.26 -9.27
C VAL A 10 -10.45 12.09 -9.81
N ALA A 11 -10.55 13.36 -9.40
CA ALA A 11 -11.65 14.24 -9.78
C ALA A 11 -11.54 14.81 -11.20
N GLU A 12 -10.31 15.10 -11.66
CA GLU A 12 -10.07 15.90 -12.86
C GLU A 12 -9.33 15.16 -13.97
N ILE A 13 -8.59 14.08 -13.65
CA ILE A 13 -7.73 13.37 -14.61
C ILE A 13 -8.28 11.97 -14.88
N ALA A 14 -8.27 11.08 -13.89
CA ALA A 14 -8.71 9.69 -14.06
C ALA A 14 -9.04 9.01 -12.72
N ASN A 15 -10.08 8.17 -12.70
CA ASN A 15 -10.38 7.28 -11.58
C ASN A 15 -9.84 5.87 -11.87
N GLY A 16 -8.52 5.76 -11.90
CA GLY A 16 -7.80 4.58 -12.36
C GLY A 16 -7.51 4.61 -13.86
N THR A 17 -6.53 3.83 -14.30
CA THR A 17 -6.07 3.75 -15.67
C THR A 17 -5.32 2.44 -15.91
N ASN A 18 -5.62 1.78 -17.04
CA ASN A 18 -4.89 0.58 -17.49
C ASN A 18 -3.50 0.94 -18.03
N GLU A 19 -3.25 2.22 -18.30
CA GLU A 19 -1.94 2.78 -18.60
C GLU A 19 -1.40 3.45 -17.34
N GLY A 20 -0.32 2.94 -16.75
CA GLY A 20 0.14 3.49 -15.49
C GLY A 20 1.20 2.62 -14.81
N PRO A 21 1.66 3.04 -13.62
CA PRO A 21 2.47 2.20 -12.76
C PRO A 21 1.74 0.91 -12.50
N MET A 22 2.48 -0.18 -12.33
CA MET A 22 2.02 -1.51 -11.92
C MET A 22 1.78 -2.52 -13.05
N ASP A 23 2.41 -3.69 -12.94
CA ASP A 23 2.29 -4.79 -13.91
C ASP A 23 0.89 -5.42 -13.90
N GLU A 24 0.16 -5.37 -12.78
CA GLU A 24 -1.20 -5.90 -12.65
C GLU A 24 -2.27 -4.84 -12.97
N GLY A 25 -2.23 -4.30 -14.19
CA GLY A 25 -3.34 -3.51 -14.74
C GLY A 25 -3.31 -2.01 -14.41
N GLY A 26 -2.14 -1.45 -14.11
CA GLY A 26 -1.97 -0.01 -13.95
C GLY A 26 -2.46 0.54 -12.61
N LEU A 27 -2.91 1.79 -12.62
CA LEU A 27 -3.46 2.46 -11.44
C LEU A 27 -4.92 2.04 -11.23
N LEU A 28 -5.24 1.50 -10.07
CA LEU A 28 -6.58 1.02 -9.74
C LEU A 28 -7.58 2.18 -9.55
N PRO A 29 -8.85 1.97 -9.93
CA PRO A 29 -9.94 2.86 -9.53
C PRO A 29 -10.08 2.96 -8.01
N LEU A 30 -10.53 4.12 -7.52
CA LEU A 30 -10.74 4.36 -6.10
C LEU A 30 -11.63 3.28 -5.46
N GLY A 31 -11.08 2.56 -4.50
CA GLY A 31 -11.78 1.52 -3.75
C GLY A 31 -11.80 0.14 -4.42
N ALA A 32 -11.23 0.02 -5.63
CA ALA A 32 -11.01 -1.27 -6.26
C ALA A 32 -9.89 -2.06 -5.54
N LYS A 33 -9.86 -3.37 -5.78
CA LYS A 33 -8.81 -4.28 -5.34
C LYS A 33 -8.26 -4.97 -6.60
N PRO A 34 -6.95 -5.25 -6.69
CA PRO A 34 -6.41 -6.08 -7.76
C PRO A 34 -6.93 -7.52 -7.61
N ASP A 35 -6.97 -8.27 -8.71
CA ASP A 35 -7.46 -9.65 -8.69
C ASP A 35 -6.62 -10.53 -7.75
N SER A 36 -5.31 -10.29 -7.73
CA SER A 36 -4.38 -10.95 -6.82
C SER A 36 -4.70 -10.76 -5.34
N TRP A 37 -5.38 -9.66 -4.96
CA TRP A 37 -5.67 -9.34 -3.56
C TRP A 37 -6.48 -10.42 -2.85
N VAL A 38 -7.36 -11.13 -3.55
CA VAL A 38 -8.19 -12.19 -2.93
C VAL A 38 -7.59 -13.58 -3.08
N SER A 39 -6.60 -13.76 -3.95
CA SER A 39 -6.08 -15.08 -4.34
C SER A 39 -4.63 -15.33 -3.94
N TRP A 40 -3.88 -14.30 -3.52
CA TRP A 40 -2.50 -14.47 -3.06
C TRP A 40 -2.46 -15.20 -1.71
N LYS A 41 -1.33 -15.86 -1.44
CA LYS A 41 -1.04 -16.51 -0.17
C LYS A 41 0.18 -15.85 0.44
N ALA A 42 0.09 -15.59 1.74
CA ALA A 42 1.14 -15.00 2.52
C ALA A 42 2.03 -16.10 3.12
N ASP A 43 3.31 -16.13 2.76
CA ASP A 43 4.33 -17.02 3.32
C ASP A 43 4.88 -16.48 4.65
N CYS A 44 4.89 -15.15 4.83
CA CYS A 44 5.37 -14.47 6.04
C CYS A 44 4.23 -14.05 6.99
N TRP A 45 3.06 -14.68 6.88
CA TRP A 45 1.89 -14.37 7.68
C TRP A 45 2.05 -14.75 9.15
N MET A 46 2.09 -13.76 10.04
CA MET A 46 2.30 -13.97 11.47
C MET A 46 1.03 -14.20 12.30
N SER A 47 -0.17 -14.02 11.73
CA SER A 47 -1.43 -14.20 12.47
C SER A 47 -1.93 -15.65 12.38
N PRO A 48 -2.47 -16.23 13.49
CA PRO A 48 -3.17 -17.51 13.41
C PRO A 48 -4.48 -17.42 12.61
N GLU A 49 -5.04 -16.22 12.45
CA GLU A 49 -6.19 -15.96 11.59
C GLU A 49 -5.68 -15.66 10.18
N PRO A 50 -6.13 -16.37 9.14
CA PRO A 50 -5.61 -16.19 7.79
C PRO A 50 -5.95 -14.80 7.26
N PHE A 51 -5.15 -14.32 6.30
CA PHE A 51 -5.47 -13.13 5.54
C PHE A 51 -6.83 -13.29 4.83
N ASP A 52 -7.75 -12.37 5.08
CA ASP A 52 -9.05 -12.30 4.42
C ASP A 52 -9.07 -11.14 3.41
N GLY A 53 -8.71 -11.45 2.15
CA GLY A 53 -8.78 -10.47 1.06
C GLY A 53 -10.20 -9.99 0.74
N THR A 54 -11.22 -10.74 1.17
CA THR A 54 -12.63 -10.39 0.95
C THR A 54 -13.14 -9.37 1.96
N ALA A 55 -12.45 -9.22 3.10
CA ALA A 55 -12.80 -8.26 4.14
C ALA A 55 -13.00 -6.85 3.58
N VAL A 56 -13.97 -6.14 4.17
CA VAL A 56 -14.26 -4.74 3.85
C VAL A 56 -13.12 -3.88 4.40
N ARG A 57 -12.47 -3.12 3.50
CA ARG A 57 -11.47 -2.14 3.91
C ARG A 57 -12.13 -0.98 4.65
N LYS A 58 -11.43 -0.41 5.62
CA LYS A 58 -11.91 0.64 6.53
C LYS A 58 -11.04 1.90 6.41
N PRO A 59 -11.14 2.64 5.30
CA PRO A 59 -10.32 3.84 5.06
C PRO A 59 -10.61 4.97 6.05
N ASP A 60 -11.71 4.92 6.79
CA ASP A 60 -12.10 5.85 7.86
C ASP A 60 -11.35 5.60 9.18
N ARG A 61 -10.75 4.43 9.36
CA ARG A 61 -9.91 4.10 10.52
C ARG A 61 -8.47 4.55 10.27
N PRO A 62 -7.72 4.94 11.31
CA PRO A 62 -6.33 5.34 11.12
C PRO A 62 -5.49 4.16 10.64
N PHE A 63 -4.61 4.41 9.66
CA PHE A 63 -3.54 3.48 9.31
C PHE A 63 -2.62 3.31 10.52
N PRO A 64 -2.30 2.07 10.92
CA PRO A 64 -1.72 1.80 12.23
C PRO A 64 -0.21 2.09 12.31
N LEU A 65 0.51 2.02 11.18
CA LEU A 65 1.96 2.15 11.17
C LEU A 65 2.40 3.62 11.10
N VAL A 66 3.48 3.94 11.81
CA VAL A 66 4.14 5.25 11.79
C VAL A 66 5.57 5.19 11.24
N GLU A 67 6.10 4.00 11.07
CA GLU A 67 7.41 3.69 10.53
C GLU A 67 7.33 2.33 9.82
N GLU A 68 8.40 1.97 9.11
CA GLU A 68 8.46 0.66 8.46
C GLU A 68 8.32 -0.48 9.47
N TRP A 69 7.68 -1.57 9.04
CA TRP A 69 7.54 -2.78 9.85
C TRP A 69 7.90 -3.99 9.00
N GLN A 70 8.96 -4.72 9.40
CA GLN A 70 9.45 -5.91 8.71
C GLN A 70 9.17 -7.15 9.55
N TRP A 71 7.90 -7.58 9.53
CA TRP A 71 7.46 -8.69 10.35
C TRP A 71 8.04 -10.05 9.92
N GLU A 72 8.54 -10.18 8.69
CA GLU A 72 9.30 -11.38 8.26
C GLU A 72 10.53 -11.68 9.13
N TYR A 73 11.07 -10.68 9.82
CA TYR A 73 12.20 -10.83 10.75
C TYR A 73 11.79 -10.79 12.22
N GLU A 74 10.52 -10.48 12.52
CA GLU A 74 10.00 -10.45 13.88
C GLU A 74 9.41 -11.82 14.20
N TYR A 75 10.12 -12.64 14.96
CA TYR A 75 9.67 -14.00 15.30
C TYR A 75 8.89 -14.07 16.63
N TYR A 76 8.37 -12.94 17.11
CA TYR A 76 7.76 -12.84 18.45
C TYR A 76 6.24 -12.68 18.42
N ASP A 77 5.61 -13.16 19.50
CA ASP A 77 4.17 -13.20 19.82
C ASP A 77 3.15 -12.90 18.70
N ASN A 78 2.81 -13.94 17.93
CA ASN A 78 1.75 -13.93 16.92
C ASN A 78 0.42 -13.33 17.41
N ALA A 79 0.08 -13.46 18.70
CA ALA A 79 -1.16 -12.91 19.23
C ALA A 79 -1.11 -11.38 19.36
N LEU A 80 0.05 -10.82 19.72
CA LEU A 80 0.26 -9.38 19.81
C LEU A 80 0.25 -8.72 18.42
N HIS A 81 0.91 -9.35 17.45
CA HIS A 81 1.08 -8.79 16.10
C HIS A 81 -0.09 -9.08 15.15
N SER A 82 -0.98 -10.03 15.50
CA SER A 82 -2.16 -10.35 14.69
C SER A 82 -3.01 -9.11 14.38
N SER A 83 -3.41 -8.35 15.41
CA SER A 83 -4.30 -7.20 15.19
C SER A 83 -3.63 -6.11 14.33
N PRO A 84 -2.41 -5.62 14.65
CA PRO A 84 -1.71 -4.65 13.79
C PRO A 84 -1.51 -5.12 12.34
N LEU A 85 -1.25 -6.42 12.13
CA LEU A 85 -1.09 -6.98 10.79
C LEU A 85 -2.39 -6.89 9.99
N HIS A 86 -3.50 -7.37 10.54
CA HIS A 86 -4.82 -7.25 9.90
C HIS A 86 -5.21 -5.79 9.65
N GLU A 87 -4.95 -4.92 10.62
CA GLU A 87 -5.24 -3.48 10.50
C GLU A 87 -4.41 -2.82 9.41
N THR A 88 -3.14 -3.21 9.21
CA THR A 88 -2.26 -2.65 8.16
C THR A 88 -2.84 -2.87 6.76
N TYR A 89 -3.45 -4.03 6.51
CA TYR A 89 -4.06 -4.35 5.21
C TYR A 89 -5.47 -3.78 5.02
N GLN A 90 -6.13 -3.34 6.11
CA GLN A 90 -7.54 -2.93 6.07
C GLN A 90 -7.77 -1.44 6.33
N HIS A 91 -7.01 -0.81 7.21
CA HIS A 91 -7.33 0.50 7.77
C HIS A 91 -6.62 1.64 7.04
N GLY A 92 -7.31 2.77 6.91
CA GLY A 92 -6.70 4.07 6.65
C GLY A 92 -6.00 4.25 5.33
N SER A 93 -6.13 3.31 4.38
CA SER A 93 -5.42 3.36 3.12
C SER A 93 -6.27 2.83 1.95
N VAL A 94 -5.99 3.33 0.75
CA VAL A 94 -6.59 2.90 -0.52
C VAL A 94 -5.55 2.23 -1.39
N LEU A 95 -5.93 1.22 -2.16
CA LEU A 95 -5.00 0.54 -3.08
C LEU A 95 -4.80 1.39 -4.33
N LEU A 96 -3.54 1.55 -4.71
CA LEU A 96 -3.12 2.21 -5.94
C LEU A 96 -2.86 1.19 -7.05
N GLY A 97 -2.35 0.00 -6.72
CA GLY A 97 -2.14 -1.09 -7.66
C GLY A 97 -1.21 -2.17 -7.10
N SER A 98 -0.79 -3.10 -7.95
CA SER A 98 0.04 -4.25 -7.57
C SER A 98 1.12 -4.58 -8.60
N ASP A 99 2.35 -4.79 -8.15
CA ASP A 99 3.46 -5.21 -9.03
C ASP A 99 3.36 -6.71 -9.29
N GLN A 100 2.98 -7.46 -8.26
CA GLN A 100 2.77 -8.89 -8.32
C GLN A 100 1.89 -9.32 -7.14
N PRO A 101 1.28 -10.51 -7.17
CA PRO A 101 0.51 -11.03 -6.04
C PRO A 101 1.30 -10.98 -4.73
N GLY A 102 0.75 -10.26 -3.74
CA GLY A 102 1.40 -10.03 -2.45
C GLY A 102 2.11 -8.69 -2.32
N ASP A 103 2.37 -7.98 -3.43
CA ASP A 103 3.04 -6.68 -3.46
C ASP A 103 2.07 -5.58 -3.92
N TYR A 104 1.66 -4.75 -2.98
CA TYR A 104 0.61 -3.75 -3.18
C TYR A 104 1.07 -2.36 -2.81
N TRP A 105 0.81 -1.40 -3.69
CA TRP A 105 0.99 0.01 -3.36
C TRP A 105 -0.29 0.59 -2.80
N THR A 106 -0.17 1.33 -1.72
CA THR A 106 -1.29 1.92 -1.02
C THR A 106 -1.03 3.37 -0.68
N LEU A 107 -2.05 4.20 -0.76
CA LEU A 107 -2.01 5.59 -0.30
C LEU A 107 -2.69 5.69 1.04
N VAL A 108 -2.00 6.22 2.05
CA VAL A 108 -2.59 6.46 3.36
C VAL A 108 -3.51 7.67 3.28
N VAL A 109 -4.79 7.47 3.58
CA VAL A 109 -5.85 8.50 3.53
C VAL A 109 -6.30 8.97 4.91
N THR A 110 -6.03 8.19 5.95
CA THR A 110 -6.39 8.49 7.35
C THR A 110 -5.30 7.99 8.30
N GLY A 111 -4.90 8.80 9.28
CA GLY A 111 -3.87 8.46 10.28
C GLY A 111 -2.64 9.38 10.20
N PRO A 112 -1.58 9.10 10.98
CA PRO A 112 -0.39 9.93 11.07
C PRO A 112 0.39 10.04 9.76
N GLN A 113 0.39 8.98 8.95
CA GLN A 113 1.12 8.89 7.69
C GLN A 113 0.32 9.37 6.47
N ARG A 114 -0.77 10.12 6.70
CA ARG A 114 -1.70 10.52 5.66
C ARG A 114 -1.01 11.32 4.53
N GLY A 115 -1.28 10.92 3.29
CA GLY A 115 -0.73 11.51 2.08
C GLY A 115 0.48 10.76 1.53
N GLN A 116 1.08 9.88 2.33
CA GLN A 116 2.23 9.08 1.91
C GLN A 116 1.80 7.81 1.18
N VAL A 117 2.61 7.42 0.21
CA VAL A 117 2.51 6.13 -0.46
C VAL A 117 3.31 5.10 0.32
N TRP A 118 2.75 3.91 0.48
CA TRP A 118 3.34 2.78 1.21
C TRP A 118 3.32 1.55 0.32
N TRP A 119 4.32 0.70 0.52
CA TRP A 119 4.42 -0.59 -0.12
C TRP A 119 4.14 -1.69 0.90
N LEU A 120 3.07 -2.46 0.65
CA LEU A 120 2.68 -3.62 1.44
C LEU A 120 3.14 -4.88 0.73
N ARG A 121 3.94 -5.69 1.41
CA ARG A 121 4.45 -6.98 0.93
C ARG A 121 4.13 -8.07 1.93
N ASP A 122 4.22 -9.32 1.50
CA ASP A 122 4.03 -10.51 2.35
C ASP A 122 4.78 -10.44 3.69
N GLY A 123 5.99 -9.89 3.71
CA GLY A 123 6.86 -9.81 4.89
C GLY A 123 7.07 -8.43 5.51
N CYS A 124 6.59 -7.35 4.88
CA CYS A 124 6.83 -6.01 5.38
C CYS A 124 5.84 -4.96 4.87
N ALA A 125 5.79 -3.83 5.58
CA ALA A 125 5.18 -2.59 5.10
C ALA A 125 6.20 -1.46 5.27
N THR A 126 6.47 -0.73 4.20
CA THR A 126 7.48 0.35 4.20
C THR A 126 6.95 1.59 3.47
N PRO A 127 7.19 2.81 3.98
CA PRO A 127 6.86 4.03 3.26
C PRO A 127 7.71 4.13 1.99
N TYR A 128 7.10 4.60 0.91
CA TYR A 128 7.84 4.98 -0.28
C TYR A 128 8.76 6.15 0.03
N SER A 129 10.03 6.04 -0.34
CA SER A 129 11.00 7.13 -0.28
C SER A 129 11.70 7.27 -1.63
N SER A 130 11.73 8.49 -2.15
CA SER A 130 12.57 8.85 -3.28
C SER A 130 13.88 9.37 -2.73
N SER A 131 14.99 8.72 -3.08
CA SER A 131 16.35 9.17 -2.70
C SER A 131 16.59 9.41 -1.19
N GLY A 132 15.84 8.74 -0.32
CA GLY A 132 16.00 8.83 1.15
C GLY A 132 15.32 10.02 1.82
N GLU A 133 14.53 10.83 1.08
CA GLU A 133 13.66 11.84 1.69
C GLU A 133 12.38 11.18 2.23
N LEU A 134 12.05 11.47 3.49
CA LEU A 134 10.81 11.01 4.13
C LEU A 134 9.64 11.93 3.76
N GLY A 135 8.46 11.35 3.53
CA GLY A 135 7.23 12.11 3.29
C GLY A 135 6.88 12.32 1.81
N VAL A 136 7.35 11.44 0.94
CA VAL A 136 7.07 11.49 -0.50
C VAL A 136 5.58 11.25 -0.76
N ASP A 137 4.95 12.19 -1.45
CA ASP A 137 3.52 12.18 -1.71
C ASP A 137 3.15 11.38 -2.97
N PHE A 138 1.86 11.27 -3.25
CA PHE A 138 1.35 10.58 -4.43
C PHE A 138 1.96 11.07 -5.76
N LEU A 139 2.21 12.39 -5.90
CA LEU A 139 2.69 12.95 -7.17
C LEU A 139 4.14 12.59 -7.42
N ASP A 140 4.97 12.63 -6.39
CA ASP A 140 6.37 12.27 -6.51
C ASP A 140 6.52 10.77 -6.83
N TRP A 141 5.71 9.90 -6.19
CA TRP A 141 5.64 8.48 -6.53
C TRP A 141 5.26 8.24 -8.00
N VAL A 142 4.21 8.91 -8.51
CA VAL A 142 3.83 8.81 -9.93
C VAL A 142 4.91 9.36 -10.86
N ARG A 143 5.59 10.45 -10.48
CA ARG A 143 6.65 11.06 -11.28
C ARG A 143 7.86 10.13 -11.43
N ASP A 144 8.33 9.56 -10.34
CA ASP A 144 9.50 8.69 -10.34
C ASP A 144 9.23 7.42 -11.14
N TRP A 145 8.02 6.87 -11.03
CA TRP A 145 7.57 5.82 -11.92
C TRP A 145 7.62 6.24 -13.39
N HIS A 146 7.03 7.39 -13.74
CA HIS A 146 6.96 7.85 -15.13
C HIS A 146 8.35 8.05 -15.76
N LEU A 147 9.33 8.45 -14.94
CA LEU A 147 10.72 8.61 -15.35
C LEU A 147 11.50 7.28 -15.41
N GLY A 148 10.85 6.14 -15.15
CA GLY A 148 11.50 4.83 -15.05
C GLY A 148 12.52 4.77 -13.89
N GLN A 149 12.43 5.69 -12.93
CA GLN A 149 13.24 5.71 -11.73
C GLN A 149 12.51 4.88 -10.67
N GLY A 150 12.42 3.58 -10.93
CA GLY A 150 11.82 2.64 -9.98
C GLY A 150 12.50 2.69 -8.62
N TRP A 151 11.78 2.25 -7.58
CA TRP A 151 12.23 2.16 -6.19
C TRP A 151 13.48 1.27 -5.99
N TRP A 152 13.86 0.49 -7.02
CA TRP A 152 15.09 -0.31 -7.06
C TRP A 152 16.12 0.30 -8.03
N ARG A 153 16.75 1.41 -7.66
CA ARG A 153 18.12 1.66 -8.13
C ARG A 153 19.06 0.93 -7.17
N SER A 154 19.66 -0.18 -7.61
CA SER A 154 21.05 -0.38 -7.22
C SER A 154 21.85 0.75 -7.83
N GLU A 155 22.82 1.25 -7.09
CA GLU A 155 23.96 1.99 -7.64
C GLU A 155 24.53 1.34 -8.91
#